data_AF-A0A9P1MQI3-F1
#
_entry.id   AF-A0A9P1MQI3-F1
#
_cell.length_a   1.000
_cell.length_b   1.000
_cell.length_c   1.000
_cell.angle_alpha   90.00
_cell.angle_beta   90.00
_cell.angle_gamma   90.00
#
_symmetry.space_group_name_H-M   'P 1'
#
loop_
_entity.id
_entity.type
_entity.pdbx_description
1 polymer ?
#
loop_
_entity_poly.entity_id
_entity_poly.type
_entity_poly.pdbx_seq_one_letter_code
_entity_poly.pdbx_strand_id
1 'polypeptide(L)'
;MEPKYIRTIFKFLLYFILLLINNVYEFFVRIFCGHIPTGKVRLRKVLLRYKFDLEELSRTEDFLLSPGIFVEPASLDHPNWHIYCIDENLVTFVYLKSSIDKYSIVHYPFMFVPVHTDAIQVAQLSHDDFIKLANTFEQKSQPKTVLFTNTARCGSTLMAKMLHRPGKSICYGEPHCLTNLAIMDNAESLSPERMKSVHTPKNEICVLKTTSGEARLVKYCDDVPNLKHMFMFRKSGLLSVERMLRREETICFYFLHLFNLNHHLTRFVGNVVCMEREQMLKCRPKTIKVISSCKRFDNGGLGACGFNIRFTVGILSEKR
;
A
#
# COMPACT_ATOMS: atom_id res chain seq x y z
N MET A 1 -26.03 24.39 -12.79
CA MET A 1 -24.95 23.53 -12.23
C MET A 1 -25.62 22.56 -11.26
N GLU A 2 -25.51 21.24 -11.46
CA GLU A 2 -26.20 20.29 -10.56
C GLU A 2 -25.69 20.39 -9.11
N PRO A 3 -26.54 20.18 -8.09
CA PRO A 3 -26.17 20.25 -6.67
C PRO A 3 -24.94 19.39 -6.29
N LYS A 4 -24.70 18.30 -7.03
CA LYS A 4 -23.53 17.44 -6.83
C LYS A 4 -22.21 18.19 -7.08
N TYR A 5 -22.15 19.06 -8.08
CA TYR A 5 -20.94 19.82 -8.41
C TYR A 5 -20.60 20.86 -7.34
N ILE A 6 -21.61 21.58 -6.84
CA ILE A 6 -21.42 22.57 -5.77
C ILE A 6 -20.84 21.89 -4.53
N ARG A 7 -21.36 20.71 -4.16
CA ARG A 7 -20.83 19.92 -3.03
C ARG A 7 -19.38 19.49 -3.25
N THR A 8 -19.02 19.05 -4.47
CA THR A 8 -17.65 18.64 -4.79
C THR A 8 -16.69 19.85 -4.76
N ILE A 9 -17.08 20.99 -5.34
CA ILE A 9 -16.30 22.23 -5.30
C ILE A 9 -16.07 22.68 -3.86
N PHE A 10 -17.11 22.66 -3.03
CA PHE A 10 -16.99 23.03 -1.62
C PHE A 10 -16.05 22.10 -0.85
N LYS A 11 -16.16 20.78 -1.06
CA LYS A 11 -15.24 19.80 -0.46
C LYS A 11 -13.79 20.04 -0.88
N PHE A 12 -13.57 20.33 -2.16
CA PHE A 12 -12.24 20.63 -2.69
C PHE A 12 -11.67 21.92 -2.09
N LEU A 13 -12.47 22.99 -2.03
CA LEU A 13 -12.08 24.25 -1.39
C LEU A 13 -11.74 24.05 0.08
N LEU A 14 -12.57 23.31 0.83
CA LEU A 14 -12.31 23.00 2.23
C LEU A 14 -11.02 22.19 2.40
N TYR A 15 -10.81 21.17 1.57
CA TYR A 15 -9.58 20.39 1.56
C TYR A 15 -8.35 21.27 1.30
N PHE A 16 -8.42 22.16 0.31
CA PHE A 16 -7.34 23.09 0.00
C PHE A 16 -7.04 24.05 1.15
N ILE A 17 -8.07 24.58 1.82
CA ILE A 17 -7.91 25.43 3.01
C ILE A 17 -7.24 24.64 4.14
N LEU A 18 -7.68 23.41 4.41
CA LEU A 18 -7.07 22.57 5.44
C LEU A 18 -5.60 22.27 5.14
N LEU A 19 -5.26 22.00 3.88
CA LEU A 19 -3.88 21.78 3.45
C LEU A 19 -3.02 23.03 3.65
N LEU A 20 -3.53 24.22 3.31
CA LEU A 20 -2.83 25.48 3.57
C LEU A 20 -2.60 25.73 5.06
N ILE A 21 -3.64 25.52 5.89
CA ILE A 21 -3.52 25.65 7.34
C ILE A 21 -2.48 24.66 7.88
N ASN A 22 -2.51 23.40 7.44
CA ASN A 22 -1.55 22.39 7.87
C ASN A 22 -0.12 22.76 7.45
N ASN A 23 0.09 23.26 6.23
CA ASN A 23 1.42 23.70 5.77
C ASN A 23 1.97 24.86 6.59
N VAL A 24 1.14 25.87 6.89
CA VAL A 24 1.52 27.00 7.74
C VAL A 24 1.83 26.51 9.17
N TYR A 25 0.99 25.63 9.71
CA TYR A 25 1.18 25.04 11.02
C TYR A 25 2.47 24.21 11.11
N GLU A 26 2.72 23.31 10.16
CA GLU A 26 3.93 22.50 10.09
C GLU A 26 5.19 23.36 9.92
N PHE A 27 5.10 24.46 9.18
CA PHE A 27 6.19 25.43 9.08
C PHE A 27 6.55 26.01 10.45
N PHE A 28 5.58 26.46 11.24
CA PHE A 28 5.84 26.92 12.61
C PHE A 28 6.35 25.80 13.51
N VAL A 29 5.78 24.59 13.43
CA VAL A 29 6.28 23.44 14.20
C VAL A 29 7.75 23.14 13.87
N ARG A 30 8.15 23.22 12.60
CA ARG A 30 9.56 23.02 12.20
C ARG A 30 10.48 24.10 12.77
N ILE A 31 10.05 25.37 12.76
CA ILE A 31 10.83 26.48 13.34
C ILE A 31 11.00 26.31 14.85
N PHE A 32 9.92 26.00 15.57
CA PHE A 32 9.94 26.00 17.04
C PHE A 32 10.38 24.66 17.65
N CYS A 33 10.08 23.53 17.00
CA CYS A 33 10.40 22.19 17.51
C CYS A 33 11.66 21.57 16.89
N GLY A 34 12.28 22.26 15.91
CA GLY A 34 13.52 21.84 15.25
C GLY A 34 13.40 20.59 14.39
N HIS A 35 14.56 20.03 14.03
CA HIS A 35 14.67 18.73 13.33
C HIS A 35 14.57 17.56 14.31
N ILE A 36 14.30 16.35 13.79
CA ILE A 36 14.31 15.13 14.62
C ILE A 36 15.79 14.81 14.93
N PRO A 37 16.20 14.77 16.21
CA PRO A 37 17.56 14.39 16.55
C PRO A 37 17.86 12.96 16.11
N THR A 38 19.10 12.69 15.69
CA THR A 38 19.54 11.34 15.30
C THR A 38 19.29 10.35 16.43
N GLY A 39 18.73 9.18 16.09
CA GLY A 39 18.40 8.13 17.04
C GLY A 39 17.15 8.41 17.88
N LYS A 40 16.35 9.43 17.54
CA LYS A 40 15.07 9.71 18.20
C LYS A 40 13.91 9.54 17.23
N VAL A 41 12.74 9.29 17.80
CA VAL A 41 11.45 9.28 17.09
C VAL A 41 10.63 10.47 17.55
N ARG A 42 10.06 11.22 16.61
CA ARG A 42 9.08 12.26 16.92
C ARG A 42 7.69 11.64 17.01
N LEU A 43 7.13 11.60 18.22
CA LEU A 43 5.78 11.12 18.49
C LEU A 43 4.80 12.30 18.55
N ARG A 44 3.70 12.23 17.80
CA ARG A 44 2.68 13.27 17.69
C ARG A 44 1.29 12.68 17.84
N LYS A 45 0.36 13.42 18.46
CA LYS A 45 -1.05 13.00 18.53
C LYS A 45 -1.79 13.45 17.28
N VAL A 46 -2.66 12.61 16.74
CA VAL A 46 -3.56 12.98 15.64
C VAL A 46 -4.67 13.89 16.18
N LEU A 47 -4.72 15.13 15.71
CA LEU A 47 -5.76 16.11 16.03
C LEU A 47 -6.93 16.03 15.05
N LEU A 48 -6.60 15.95 13.75
CA LEU A 48 -7.55 15.79 12.67
C LEU A 48 -6.99 14.82 11.63
N ARG A 49 -7.86 14.01 11.04
CA ARG A 49 -7.56 13.15 9.89
C ARG A 49 -8.29 13.74 8.70
N TYR A 50 -7.59 14.01 7.62
CA TYR A 50 -8.24 14.53 6.42
C TYR A 50 -7.52 13.99 5.19
N LYS A 51 -8.33 13.47 4.27
CA LYS A 51 -7.85 12.93 3.00
C LYS A 51 -8.94 13.15 1.96
N PHE A 52 -8.56 13.60 0.77
CA PHE A 52 -9.54 13.91 -0.27
C PHE A 52 -10.16 12.62 -0.82
N ASP A 53 -9.31 11.65 -1.14
CA ASP A 53 -9.70 10.29 -1.49
C ASP A 53 -8.91 9.29 -0.64
N LEU A 54 -9.60 8.32 -0.05
CA LEU A 54 -8.92 7.31 0.77
C LEU A 54 -8.00 6.41 -0.07
N GLU A 55 -8.26 6.27 -1.37
CA GLU A 55 -7.42 5.52 -2.31
C GLU A 55 -6.16 6.29 -2.73
N GLU A 56 -6.05 7.59 -2.43
CA GLU A 56 -4.80 8.33 -2.65
C GLU A 56 -3.66 7.74 -1.83
N LEU A 57 -2.44 7.85 -2.36
CA LEU A 57 -1.24 7.39 -1.67
C LEU A 57 -1.17 7.97 -0.26
N SER A 58 -0.79 7.15 0.72
CA SER A 58 -0.61 7.61 2.10
C SER A 58 0.51 8.63 2.20
N ARG A 59 0.25 9.72 2.91
CA ARG A 59 1.22 10.79 3.17
C ARG A 59 1.13 11.28 4.59
N THR A 60 2.23 11.82 5.10
CA THR A 60 2.25 12.42 6.43
C THR A 60 1.21 13.54 6.58
N GLU A 61 0.96 14.29 5.50
CA GLU A 61 0.01 15.40 5.45
C GLU A 61 -1.47 14.97 5.55
N ASP A 62 -1.77 13.67 5.54
CA ASP A 62 -3.13 13.14 5.79
C ASP A 62 -3.61 13.42 7.24
N PHE A 63 -2.71 13.90 8.10
CA PHE A 63 -2.98 14.20 9.51
C PHE A 63 -2.59 15.63 9.88
N LEU A 64 -3.48 16.30 10.62
CA LEU A 64 -3.11 17.45 11.44
C LEU A 64 -2.62 16.93 12.79
N LEU A 65 -1.38 17.24 13.16
CA LEU A 65 -0.68 16.60 14.27
C LEU A 65 -0.36 17.61 15.37
N SER A 66 -0.41 17.20 16.64
CA SER A 66 0.04 18.04 17.76
C SER A 66 1.53 18.38 17.66
N PRO A 67 2.05 19.34 18.45
CA PRO A 67 3.48 19.40 18.71
C PRO A 67 3.97 18.03 19.19
N GLY A 68 5.12 17.60 18.70
CA GLY A 68 5.66 16.29 18.98
C GLY A 68 6.54 16.25 20.22
N ILE A 69 6.69 15.06 20.78
CA ILE A 69 7.74 14.74 21.77
C ILE A 69 8.76 13.81 21.14
N PHE A 70 10.00 13.83 21.63
CA PHE A 70 11.04 12.91 21.18
C PHE A 70 11.14 11.71 22.12
N VAL A 71 11.09 10.51 21.56
CA VAL A 71 11.17 9.23 22.29
C VAL A 71 12.21 8.31 21.66
N GLU A 72 12.56 7.23 22.36
CA GLU A 72 13.47 6.21 21.82
C GLU A 72 12.79 5.35 20.74
N PRO A 73 13.50 4.93 19.68
CA PRO A 73 12.97 4.04 18.64
C PRO A 73 12.40 2.72 19.16
N ALA A 74 12.92 2.21 20.28
CA ALA A 74 12.42 0.99 20.92
C ALA A 74 10.94 1.11 21.34
N SER A 75 10.40 2.32 21.50
CA SER A 75 8.97 2.54 21.77
C SER A 75 8.05 2.11 20.61
N LEU A 76 8.63 1.86 19.42
CA LEU A 76 7.91 1.36 18.25
C LEU A 76 7.76 -0.18 18.24
N ASP A 77 8.39 -0.92 19.17
CA ASP A 77 8.22 -2.39 19.33
C ASP A 77 6.87 -2.72 20.01
N HIS A 78 5.77 -2.19 19.48
CA HIS A 78 4.41 -2.47 19.93
C HIS A 78 3.56 -2.92 18.73
N PRO A 79 2.73 -3.97 18.88
CA PRO A 79 1.96 -4.57 17.77
C PRO A 79 0.84 -3.69 17.19
N ASN A 80 0.72 -2.44 17.65
CA ASN A 80 -0.25 -1.46 17.15
C ASN A 80 0.43 -0.38 16.29
N TRP A 81 1.77 -0.33 16.28
CA TRP A 81 2.51 0.49 15.34
C TRP A 81 2.53 -0.17 13.97
N HIS A 82 2.23 0.62 12.95
CA HIS A 82 2.26 0.19 11.56
C HIS A 82 2.88 1.27 10.69
N ILE A 83 3.66 0.89 9.67
CA ILE A 83 4.23 1.85 8.71
C ILE A 83 3.09 2.36 7.84
N TYR A 84 2.82 3.66 7.93
CA TYR A 84 1.77 4.32 7.17
C TYR A 84 2.24 4.74 5.79
N CYS A 85 3.35 5.49 5.74
CA CYS A 85 3.99 5.92 4.51
C CYS A 85 5.50 6.00 4.69
N ILE A 86 6.19 5.94 3.56
CA ILE A 86 7.63 6.18 3.44
C ILE A 86 7.73 7.36 2.47
N ASP A 87 8.25 8.48 2.96
CA ASP A 87 8.47 9.69 2.18
C ASP A 87 9.97 9.85 1.91
N GLU A 88 10.39 10.90 1.20
CA GLU A 88 11.80 11.11 0.80
C GLU A 88 12.78 11.14 1.97
N ASN A 89 12.36 11.69 3.12
CA ASN A 89 13.25 11.95 4.26
C ASN A 89 12.91 11.13 5.50
N LEU A 90 11.66 10.68 5.63
CA LEU A 90 11.11 10.14 6.87
C LEU A 90 10.33 8.85 6.60
N VAL A 91 10.31 7.98 7.60
CA VAL A 91 9.35 6.89 7.71
C VAL A 91 8.30 7.30 8.73
N THR A 92 7.04 7.20 8.34
CA THR A 92 5.90 7.58 9.18
C THR A 92 5.16 6.33 9.63
N PHE A 93 5.06 6.15 10.94
CA PHE A 93 4.30 5.10 11.60
C PHE A 93 3.00 5.68 12.17
N VAL A 94 1.95 4.87 12.21
CA VAL A 94 0.70 5.19 12.90
C VAL A 94 0.43 4.19 14.02
N TYR A 95 -0.03 4.69 15.17
CA TYR A 95 -0.51 3.85 16.26
C TYR A 95 -2.01 3.65 16.10
N LEU A 96 -2.41 2.38 15.94
CA LEU A 96 -3.79 2.00 15.68
C LEU A 96 -4.55 1.70 16.98
N LYS A 97 -5.88 1.92 16.97
CA LYS A 97 -6.78 1.55 18.08
C LYS A 97 -6.74 0.07 18.42
N SER A 98 -6.38 -0.76 17.46
CA SER A 98 -6.33 -2.21 17.56
C SER A 98 -4.98 -2.70 17.05
N SER A 99 -4.57 -3.90 17.46
CA SER A 99 -3.39 -4.53 16.87
C SER A 99 -3.60 -4.77 15.38
N ILE A 100 -2.50 -4.79 14.63
CA ILE A 100 -2.50 -4.89 13.17
C ILE A 100 -3.19 -6.17 12.66
N ASP A 101 -3.21 -7.23 13.46
CA ASP A 101 -3.83 -8.52 13.15
C ASP A 101 -5.34 -8.41 12.85
N LYS A 102 -6.03 -7.45 13.48
CA LYS A 102 -7.45 -7.15 13.23
C LYS A 102 -7.70 -6.49 11.87
N TYR A 103 -6.67 -5.95 11.24
CA TYR A 103 -6.74 -5.28 9.93
C TYR A 103 -6.51 -6.26 8.75
N SER A 104 -6.86 -7.53 8.94
CA SER A 104 -6.71 -8.58 7.93
C SER A 104 -7.65 -8.38 6.74
N ILE A 105 -7.31 -9.00 5.61
CA ILE A 105 -8.04 -8.91 4.35
C ILE A 105 -9.47 -9.44 4.41
N VAL A 106 -9.80 -10.26 5.42
CA VAL A 106 -11.16 -10.77 5.65
C VAL A 106 -12.10 -9.63 6.01
N HIS A 107 -11.69 -8.80 6.97
CA HIS A 107 -12.47 -7.65 7.44
C HIS A 107 -12.23 -6.41 6.60
N TYR A 108 -10.97 -6.21 6.17
CA TYR A 108 -10.54 -5.02 5.45
C TYR A 108 -9.76 -5.42 4.19
N PRO A 109 -10.47 -5.63 3.06
CA PRO A 109 -9.83 -5.94 1.79
C PRO A 109 -8.79 -4.91 1.32
N PHE A 110 -8.95 -3.68 1.81
CA PHE A 110 -8.14 -2.50 1.54
C PHE A 110 -7.73 -1.90 2.89
N MET A 111 -6.58 -2.33 3.42
CA MET A 111 -6.16 -2.01 4.79
C MET A 111 -5.78 -0.55 4.98
N PHE A 112 -5.44 0.17 3.91
CA PHE A 112 -5.09 1.59 3.99
C PHE A 112 -6.24 2.45 4.53
N VAL A 113 -7.49 2.09 4.23
CA VAL A 113 -8.69 2.78 4.73
C VAL A 113 -8.75 2.76 6.26
N PRO A 114 -8.84 1.59 6.92
CA PRO A 114 -8.96 1.52 8.36
C PRO A 114 -7.67 1.98 9.08
N VAL A 115 -6.50 1.78 8.48
CA VAL A 115 -5.23 2.29 9.03
C VAL A 115 -5.25 3.83 9.13
N HIS A 116 -5.74 4.53 8.10
CA HIS A 116 -5.95 5.97 8.17
C HIS A 116 -7.01 6.35 9.21
N THR A 117 -8.19 5.73 9.19
CA THR A 117 -9.32 6.15 10.05
C THR A 117 -9.12 5.84 11.53
N ASP A 118 -8.30 4.82 11.86
CA ASP A 118 -8.04 4.40 13.23
C ASP A 118 -6.72 4.92 13.81
N ALA A 119 -5.90 5.63 13.04
CA ALA A 119 -4.66 6.22 13.52
C ALA A 119 -4.91 7.22 14.68
N ILE A 120 -4.35 6.94 15.87
CA ILE A 120 -4.47 7.79 17.07
C ILE A 120 -3.24 8.68 17.25
N GLN A 121 -2.06 8.13 16.93
CA GLN A 121 -0.79 8.81 17.04
C GLN A 121 0.05 8.54 15.80
N VAL A 122 0.98 9.44 15.52
CA VAL A 122 1.95 9.32 14.44
C VAL A 122 3.35 9.37 15.04
N ALA A 123 4.21 8.47 14.60
CA ALA A 123 5.63 8.46 14.92
C ALA A 123 6.44 8.67 13.64
N GLN A 124 7.44 9.54 13.69
CA GLN A 124 8.28 9.88 12.55
C GLN A 124 9.75 9.69 12.91
N LEU A 125 10.52 9.09 12.01
CA LEU A 125 11.97 8.95 12.15
C LEU A 125 12.65 9.01 10.79
N SER A 126 13.96 9.30 10.80
CA SER A 126 14.80 9.29 9.59
C SER A 126 14.88 7.87 9.00
N HIS A 127 15.20 7.77 7.71
CA HIS A 127 15.44 6.47 7.08
C HIS A 127 16.61 5.72 7.74
N ASP A 128 17.68 6.43 8.11
CA ASP A 128 18.86 5.82 8.74
C ASP A 128 18.51 5.19 10.09
N ASP A 129 17.72 5.90 10.90
CA ASP A 129 17.27 5.38 12.19
C ASP A 129 16.24 4.26 12.01
N PHE A 130 15.43 4.30 10.96
CA PHE A 130 14.55 3.19 10.60
C PHE A 130 15.33 1.94 10.19
N ILE A 131 16.41 2.05 9.42
CA ILE A 131 17.27 0.93 9.06
C ILE A 131 17.93 0.33 10.31
N LYS A 132 18.46 1.18 11.20
CA LYS A 132 19.00 0.70 12.48
C LYS A 132 17.96 -0.05 13.29
N LEU A 133 16.75 0.49 13.41
CA LEU A 133 15.62 -0.16 14.09
C LEU A 133 15.25 -1.49 13.41
N ALA A 134 15.15 -1.51 12.08
CA ALA A 134 14.89 -2.71 11.29
C ALA A 134 15.91 -3.83 11.57
N ASN A 135 17.20 -3.49 11.61
CA ASN A 135 18.27 -4.45 11.91
C ASN A 135 18.15 -5.04 13.31
N THR A 136 17.61 -4.30 14.29
CA THR A 136 17.32 -4.87 15.62
C THR A 136 16.17 -5.90 15.57
N PHE A 137 15.22 -5.75 14.64
CA PHE A 137 14.16 -6.74 14.43
C PHE A 137 14.64 -7.95 13.63
N GLU A 138 15.62 -7.81 12.74
CA GLU A 138 16.22 -8.93 12.00
C GLU A 138 16.90 -9.97 12.90
N GLN A 139 17.42 -9.53 14.05
CA GLN A 139 17.96 -10.43 15.08
C GLN A 139 16.87 -11.36 15.66
N LYS A 140 15.58 -10.99 15.53
CA LYS A 140 14.43 -11.83 15.87
C LYS A 140 14.07 -12.71 14.66
N SER A 141 13.56 -13.91 14.93
CA SER A 141 13.09 -14.82 13.87
C SER A 141 12.02 -14.15 13.00
N GLN A 142 12.36 -13.88 11.75
CA GLN A 142 11.43 -13.32 10.76
C GLN A 142 10.40 -14.37 10.36
N PRO A 143 9.11 -14.00 10.22
CA PRO A 143 8.11 -14.94 9.74
C PRO A 143 8.39 -15.33 8.29
N LYS A 144 7.71 -16.40 7.86
CA LYS A 144 7.60 -16.70 6.43
C LYS A 144 6.65 -15.68 5.82
N THR A 145 7.11 -14.93 4.84
CA THR A 145 6.31 -13.90 4.18
C THR A 145 6.07 -14.29 2.73
N VAL A 146 4.87 -14.00 2.23
CA VAL A 146 4.51 -14.12 0.81
C VAL A 146 4.12 -12.75 0.30
N LEU A 147 4.94 -12.15 -0.55
CA LEU A 147 4.56 -10.97 -1.32
C LEU A 147 3.72 -11.41 -2.51
N PHE A 148 2.51 -10.88 -2.58
CA PHE A 148 1.51 -11.20 -3.58
C PHE A 148 1.30 -9.97 -4.45
N THR A 149 1.91 -9.95 -5.64
CA THR A 149 1.71 -8.86 -6.61
C THR A 149 0.76 -9.26 -7.72
N ASN A 150 0.09 -8.28 -8.33
CA ASN A 150 -0.97 -8.59 -9.28
C ASN A 150 -1.24 -7.50 -10.32
N THR A 151 -1.88 -7.91 -11.42
CA THR A 151 -2.56 -6.96 -12.32
C THR A 151 -3.91 -6.53 -11.71
N ALA A 152 -4.45 -5.40 -12.15
CA ALA A 152 -5.80 -4.99 -11.75
C ALA A 152 -6.83 -6.09 -12.08
N ARG A 153 -7.87 -6.21 -11.23
CA ARG A 153 -9.06 -7.07 -11.42
C ARG A 153 -8.80 -8.55 -11.77
N CYS A 154 -7.69 -9.13 -11.33
CA CYS A 154 -7.37 -10.54 -11.56
C CYS A 154 -7.96 -11.52 -10.52
N GLY A 155 -8.59 -11.02 -9.46
CA GLY A 155 -9.07 -11.83 -8.34
C GLY A 155 -8.06 -12.01 -7.20
N SER A 156 -7.02 -11.20 -7.15
CA SER A 156 -6.00 -11.20 -6.08
C SER A 156 -6.59 -11.07 -4.69
N THR A 157 -7.56 -10.17 -4.49
CA THR A 157 -8.27 -10.04 -3.20
C THR A 157 -9.01 -11.31 -2.79
N LEU A 158 -9.65 -12.01 -3.74
CA LEU A 158 -10.33 -13.27 -3.45
C LEU A 158 -9.32 -14.36 -3.06
N MET A 159 -8.23 -14.48 -3.82
CA MET A 159 -7.18 -15.45 -3.53
C MET A 159 -6.54 -15.19 -2.16
N ALA A 160 -6.23 -13.93 -1.84
CA ALA A 160 -5.68 -13.57 -0.54
C ALA A 160 -6.67 -13.82 0.62
N LYS A 161 -7.98 -13.64 0.42
CA LYS A 161 -9.01 -14.09 1.38
C LYS A 161 -9.00 -15.61 1.57
N MET A 162 -8.82 -16.40 0.51
CA MET A 162 -8.72 -17.87 0.59
C MET A 162 -7.42 -18.34 1.27
N LEU A 163 -6.35 -17.56 1.16
CA LEU A 163 -5.07 -17.80 1.83
C LEU A 163 -5.09 -17.40 3.30
N HIS A 164 -6.03 -16.54 3.73
CA HIS A 164 -6.16 -16.17 5.12
C HIS A 164 -6.71 -17.34 5.94
N ARG A 165 -5.93 -17.81 6.91
CA ARG A 165 -6.28 -18.94 7.78
C ARG A 165 -5.79 -18.62 9.20
N PRO A 166 -6.68 -18.17 10.11
CA PRO A 166 -6.29 -17.83 11.48
C PRO A 166 -5.45 -18.94 12.14
N GLY A 167 -4.35 -18.57 12.80
CA GLY A 167 -3.40 -19.52 13.41
C GLY A 167 -2.42 -20.17 12.42
N LYS A 168 -2.51 -19.89 11.11
CA LYS A 168 -1.59 -20.41 10.08
C LYS A 168 -1.06 -19.32 9.18
N SER A 169 -1.92 -18.41 8.73
CA SER A 169 -1.57 -17.33 7.83
C SER A 169 -2.49 -16.12 8.01
N ILE A 170 -1.87 -14.96 8.14
CA ILE A 170 -2.55 -13.67 8.06
C ILE A 170 -2.34 -13.07 6.68
N CYS A 171 -3.34 -12.35 6.18
CA CYS A 171 -3.25 -11.71 4.88
C CYS A 171 -3.64 -10.26 5.02
N TYR A 172 -2.81 -9.36 4.51
CA TYR A 172 -3.01 -7.92 4.53
C TYR A 172 -3.22 -7.44 3.09
N GLY A 173 -4.29 -6.66 2.88
CA GLY A 173 -4.67 -6.17 1.56
C GLY A 173 -4.23 -4.74 1.35
N GLU A 174 -3.33 -4.51 0.41
CA GLU A 174 -2.91 -3.21 -0.10
C GLU A 174 -2.31 -2.27 0.97
N PRO A 175 -1.22 -2.68 1.66
CA PRO A 175 -0.47 -1.76 2.51
C PRO A 175 0.16 -0.65 1.68
N HIS A 176 -0.31 0.60 1.83
CA HIS A 176 0.19 1.75 1.06
C HIS A 176 1.70 1.98 1.21
N CYS A 177 2.31 1.61 2.34
CA CYS A 177 3.75 1.71 2.50
C CYS A 177 4.55 0.92 1.45
N LEU A 178 4.01 -0.18 0.91
CA LEU A 178 4.59 -0.89 -0.23
C LEU A 178 4.40 -0.13 -1.54
N THR A 179 3.26 0.54 -1.73
CA THR A 179 3.03 1.43 -2.87
C THR A 179 3.99 2.63 -2.85
N ASN A 180 4.18 3.27 -1.69
CA ASN A 180 5.15 4.35 -1.50
C ASN A 180 6.55 3.88 -1.91
N LEU A 181 6.94 2.70 -1.43
CA LEU A 181 8.23 2.07 -1.74
C LEU A 181 8.39 1.80 -3.25
N ALA A 182 7.36 1.27 -3.90
CA ALA A 182 7.38 0.97 -5.34
C ALA A 182 7.50 2.23 -6.21
N ILE A 183 7.02 3.37 -5.72
CA ILE A 183 7.14 4.67 -6.38
C ILE A 183 8.55 5.24 -6.16
N MET A 184 9.06 5.18 -4.93
CA MET A 184 10.39 5.68 -4.56
C MET A 184 11.54 4.92 -5.24
N ASP A 185 11.35 3.66 -5.62
CA ASP A 185 12.37 2.88 -6.37
C ASP A 185 12.75 3.58 -7.69
N ASN A 186 11.78 4.23 -8.36
CA ASN A 186 12.08 5.02 -9.55
C ASN A 186 13.03 6.21 -9.27
N ALA A 187 13.22 6.57 -8.01
CA ALA A 187 14.13 7.64 -7.57
C ALA A 187 15.49 7.12 -7.08
N GLU A 188 15.83 5.84 -7.32
CA GLU A 188 17.14 5.22 -7.02
C GLU A 188 17.57 5.24 -5.52
N SER A 189 16.64 5.54 -4.61
CA SER A 189 16.95 5.84 -3.21
C SER A 189 16.71 4.69 -2.23
N LEU A 190 16.33 3.50 -2.71
CA LEU A 190 15.92 2.38 -1.87
C LEU A 190 16.90 1.20 -1.92
N SER A 191 17.53 0.92 -0.77
CA SER A 191 18.23 -0.34 -0.54
C SER A 191 17.23 -1.47 -0.22
N PRO A 192 17.47 -2.71 -0.70
CA PRO A 192 16.65 -3.89 -0.39
C PRO A 192 16.46 -4.15 1.12
N GLU A 193 17.41 -3.69 1.93
CA GLU A 193 17.40 -3.77 3.40
C GLU A 193 16.19 -3.06 4.01
N ARG A 194 15.67 -2.01 3.37
CA ARG A 194 14.53 -1.22 3.86
C ARG A 194 13.19 -1.97 3.80
N MET A 195 13.10 -3.11 3.10
CA MET A 195 11.86 -3.91 3.01
C MET A 195 11.69 -4.95 4.14
N LYS A 196 12.76 -5.24 4.89
CA LYS A 196 12.83 -6.45 5.72
C LYS A 196 12.04 -6.37 7.04
N SER A 197 11.52 -5.20 7.42
CA SER A 197 11.05 -4.92 8.79
C SER A 197 9.57 -4.59 8.94
N VAL A 198 8.69 -5.16 8.12
CA VAL A 198 7.25 -5.03 8.36
C VAL A 198 6.86 -5.90 9.57
N HIS A 199 6.38 -5.25 10.64
CA HIS A 199 5.86 -5.91 11.83
C HIS A 199 4.87 -7.00 11.45
N THR A 200 5.13 -8.20 11.93
CA THR A 200 4.43 -9.40 11.51
C THR A 200 4.14 -10.30 12.71
N PRO A 201 3.00 -11.01 12.69
CA PRO A 201 2.64 -11.88 13.79
C PRO A 201 3.62 -13.04 13.93
N LYS A 202 3.96 -13.36 15.19
CA LYS A 202 4.83 -14.49 15.51
C LYS A 202 4.10 -15.79 15.15
N ASN A 203 4.81 -16.71 14.50
CA ASN A 203 4.38 -18.08 14.16
C ASN A 203 3.35 -18.24 13.03
N GLU A 204 2.93 -17.17 12.36
CA GLU A 204 2.05 -17.27 11.19
C GLU A 204 2.78 -16.89 9.89
N ILE A 205 2.29 -17.40 8.76
CA ILE A 205 2.74 -16.92 7.43
C ILE A 205 2.08 -15.55 7.18
N CYS A 206 2.89 -14.53 6.94
CA CYS A 206 2.39 -13.22 6.52
C CYS A 206 2.19 -13.19 5.01
N VAL A 207 1.01 -12.82 4.53
CA VAL A 207 0.75 -12.60 3.09
C VAL A 207 0.47 -11.13 2.87
N LEU A 208 1.31 -10.46 2.08
CA LEU A 208 1.16 -9.05 1.73
C LEU A 208 0.66 -8.95 0.29
N LYS A 209 -0.62 -8.62 0.12
CA LYS A 209 -1.22 -8.40 -1.20
C LYS A 209 -1.02 -6.94 -1.57
N THR A 210 -0.35 -6.65 -2.68
CA THR A 210 -0.07 -5.28 -3.11
C THR A 210 -1.22 -4.67 -3.91
N THR A 211 -1.19 -3.36 -4.18
CA THR A 211 -2.05 -2.78 -5.23
C THR A 211 -1.60 -3.27 -6.62
N SER A 212 -2.39 -2.98 -7.64
CA SER A 212 -1.93 -3.16 -9.03
C SER A 212 -0.78 -2.21 -9.34
N GLY A 213 0.21 -2.66 -10.12
CA GLY A 213 1.36 -1.83 -10.51
C GLY A 213 2.61 -2.00 -9.65
N GLU A 214 2.48 -2.65 -8.48
CA GLU A 214 3.60 -2.91 -7.56
C GLU A 214 4.46 -4.13 -7.96
N ALA A 215 4.35 -4.62 -9.21
CA ALA A 215 5.26 -5.65 -9.73
C ALA A 215 6.73 -5.18 -9.78
N ARG A 216 6.98 -3.88 -9.60
CA ARG A 216 8.32 -3.29 -9.42
C ARG A 216 9.05 -3.82 -8.21
N LEU A 217 8.33 -4.15 -7.15
CA LEU A 217 8.92 -4.65 -5.90
C LEU A 217 9.53 -6.05 -6.03
N VAL A 218 9.23 -6.77 -7.12
CA VAL A 218 9.67 -8.16 -7.34
C VAL A 218 11.19 -8.29 -7.32
N LYS A 219 11.93 -7.32 -7.88
CA LYS A 219 13.40 -7.37 -7.93
C LYS A 219 14.06 -7.37 -6.55
N TYR A 220 13.36 -6.86 -5.54
CA TYR A 220 13.84 -6.81 -4.16
C TYR A 220 13.48 -8.06 -3.37
N CYS A 221 12.71 -8.99 -3.94
CA CYS A 221 12.29 -10.18 -3.23
C CYS A 221 13.41 -11.23 -3.11
N ASP A 222 14.36 -11.22 -4.05
CA ASP A 222 15.39 -12.26 -4.15
C ASP A 222 16.37 -12.22 -2.96
N ASP A 223 16.62 -11.03 -2.40
CA ASP A 223 17.58 -10.81 -1.31
C ASP A 223 16.94 -10.85 0.09
N VAL A 224 15.63 -11.09 0.19
CA VAL A 224 14.91 -11.09 1.46
C VAL A 224 14.72 -12.53 1.96
N PRO A 225 15.41 -12.93 3.04
CA PRO A 225 15.26 -14.28 3.58
C PRO A 225 13.81 -14.52 4.02
N ASN A 226 13.33 -15.76 3.85
CA ASN A 226 11.96 -16.18 4.18
C ASN A 226 10.84 -15.47 3.41
N LEU A 227 11.15 -14.65 2.41
CA LEU A 227 10.17 -14.09 1.48
C LEU A 227 9.96 -15.02 0.29
N LYS A 228 8.70 -15.21 -0.08
CA LYS A 228 8.29 -15.83 -1.34
C LYS A 228 7.46 -14.84 -2.13
N HIS A 229 7.58 -14.90 -3.45
CA HIS A 229 6.81 -14.04 -4.34
C HIS A 229 5.79 -14.85 -5.14
N MET A 230 4.59 -14.31 -5.27
CA MET A 230 3.55 -14.86 -6.14
C MET A 230 2.98 -13.75 -7.02
N PHE A 231 2.93 -13.99 -8.33
CA PHE A 231 2.37 -13.05 -9.29
C PHE A 231 1.02 -13.57 -9.80
N MET A 232 -0.01 -12.75 -9.68
CA MET A 232 -1.34 -13.09 -10.17
C MET A 232 -1.78 -12.18 -11.31
N PHE A 233 -2.12 -12.81 -12.44
CA PHE A 233 -2.68 -12.12 -13.60
C PHE A 233 -3.88 -12.87 -14.13
N ARG A 234 -4.74 -12.16 -14.87
CA ARG A 234 -5.85 -12.77 -15.61
C ARG A 234 -5.53 -12.70 -17.10
N LYS A 235 -5.75 -13.80 -17.84
CA LYS A 235 -5.44 -13.91 -19.28
C LYS A 235 -6.02 -12.74 -20.10
N SER A 236 -7.17 -12.21 -19.72
CA SER A 236 -7.81 -11.03 -20.33
C SER A 236 -7.45 -9.72 -19.60
N GLY A 237 -6.17 -9.51 -19.26
CA GLY A 237 -5.71 -8.36 -18.46
C GLY A 237 -6.12 -7.01 -19.04
N LEU A 238 -6.20 -6.89 -20.37
CA LEU A 238 -6.68 -5.68 -21.06
C LEU A 238 -8.11 -5.28 -20.65
N LEU A 239 -9.04 -6.23 -20.53
CA LEU A 239 -10.40 -5.96 -20.02
C LEU A 239 -10.40 -5.45 -18.57
N SER A 240 -9.35 -5.74 -17.81
CA SER A 240 -9.21 -5.30 -16.42
C SER A 240 -8.70 -3.86 -16.35
N VAL A 241 -7.77 -3.49 -17.24
CA VAL A 241 -7.32 -2.12 -17.44
C VAL A 241 -8.46 -1.25 -17.98
N GLU A 242 -9.19 -1.72 -19.01
CA GLU A 242 -10.37 -1.02 -19.54
C GLU A 242 -11.45 -0.78 -18.49
N ARG A 243 -11.69 -1.76 -17.59
CA ARG A 243 -12.66 -1.59 -16.49
C ARG A 243 -12.16 -0.64 -15.40
N MET A 244 -10.86 -0.55 -15.18
CA MET A 244 -10.27 0.43 -14.27
C MET A 244 -10.45 1.84 -14.83
N LEU A 245 -10.13 2.04 -16.12
CA LEU A 245 -10.32 3.30 -16.82
C LEU A 245 -11.78 3.77 -16.82
N ARG A 246 -12.76 2.84 -16.86
CA ARG A 246 -14.19 3.18 -16.74
C ARG A 246 -14.62 3.61 -15.34
N ARG A 247 -13.92 3.19 -14.28
CA ARG A 247 -14.26 3.54 -12.89
C ARG A 247 -13.86 4.98 -12.55
N GLU A 248 -12.90 5.49 -13.31
CA GLU A 248 -12.39 6.86 -13.22
C GLU A 248 -13.19 7.86 -14.06
N GLU A 249 -14.45 7.62 -14.48
CA GLU A 249 -15.19 8.57 -15.34
C GLU A 249 -15.14 10.04 -14.86
N THR A 250 -15.08 10.29 -13.55
CA THR A 250 -14.87 11.64 -12.98
C THR A 250 -13.43 12.16 -13.17
N ILE A 251 -12.42 11.32 -12.95
CA ILE A 251 -11.00 11.65 -13.16
C ILE A 251 -10.72 11.76 -14.67
N CYS A 252 -11.22 10.83 -15.49
CA CYS A 252 -11.28 10.90 -16.95
C CYS A 252 -11.99 12.15 -17.44
N PHE A 253 -13.00 12.69 -16.75
CA PHE A 253 -13.62 13.96 -17.14
C PHE A 253 -12.64 15.14 -16.93
N TYR A 254 -11.95 15.19 -15.79
CA TYR A 254 -10.89 16.19 -15.55
C TYR A 254 -9.68 15.98 -16.47
N PHE A 255 -9.30 14.73 -16.75
CA PHE A 255 -8.25 14.38 -17.71
C PHE A 255 -8.67 14.66 -19.15
N LEU A 256 -9.93 14.49 -19.53
CA LEU A 256 -10.46 14.92 -20.83
C LEU A 256 -10.40 16.44 -20.93
N HIS A 257 -10.77 17.14 -19.85
CA HIS A 257 -10.66 18.59 -19.81
C HIS A 257 -9.21 19.05 -19.91
N LEU A 258 -8.29 18.41 -19.17
CA LEU A 258 -6.84 18.61 -19.24
C LEU A 258 -6.26 18.21 -20.60
N PHE A 259 -6.78 17.17 -21.25
CA PHE A 259 -6.40 16.73 -22.60
C PHE A 259 -6.79 17.76 -23.64
N ASN A 260 -8.00 18.29 -23.53
CA ASN A 260 -8.50 19.38 -24.38
C ASN A 260 -7.73 20.70 -24.14
N LEU A 261 -7.22 20.94 -22.93
CA LEU A 261 -6.38 22.10 -22.62
C LEU A 261 -4.92 21.91 -23.07
N ASN A 262 -4.34 20.73 -22.86
CA ASN A 262 -2.96 20.42 -23.21
C ASN A 262 -2.72 18.90 -23.39
N HIS A 263 -2.64 18.48 -24.65
CA HIS A 263 -2.38 17.09 -25.04
C HIS A 263 -1.02 16.55 -24.54
N HIS A 264 0.02 17.38 -24.43
CA HIS A 264 1.35 16.95 -23.97
C HIS A 264 1.36 16.61 -22.48
N LEU A 265 0.67 17.41 -21.66
CA LEU A 265 0.52 17.16 -20.23
C LEU A 265 -0.22 15.84 -19.98
N THR A 266 -1.26 15.57 -20.76
CA THR A 266 -2.03 14.32 -20.63
C THR A 266 -1.23 13.11 -21.10
N ARG A 267 -0.42 13.24 -22.15
CA ARG A 267 0.49 12.17 -22.60
C ARG A 267 1.59 11.89 -21.58
N PHE A 268 2.11 12.91 -20.91
CA PHE A 268 3.05 12.75 -19.80
C PHE A 268 2.42 11.95 -18.66
N VAL A 269 1.23 12.33 -18.21
CA VAL A 269 0.54 11.61 -17.12
C VAL A 269 0.08 10.21 -17.54
N GLY A 270 -0.42 10.05 -18.76
CA GLY A 270 -0.80 8.75 -19.31
C GLY A 270 0.38 7.80 -19.44
N ASN A 271 1.57 8.29 -19.77
CA ASN A 271 2.80 7.49 -19.77
C ASN A 271 3.23 7.09 -18.35
N VAL A 272 3.07 7.97 -17.36
CA VAL A 272 3.31 7.66 -15.93
C VAL A 272 2.38 6.53 -15.47
N VAL A 273 1.11 6.55 -15.88
CA VAL A 273 0.12 5.49 -15.59
C VAL A 273 0.41 4.20 -16.38
N CYS A 274 0.85 4.29 -17.64
CA CYS A 274 1.10 3.13 -18.51
C CYS A 274 2.45 2.41 -18.28
N MET A 275 3.35 2.91 -17.42
CA MET A 275 4.64 2.28 -17.13
C MET A 275 4.54 0.82 -16.64
N GLU A 276 3.37 0.39 -16.16
CA GLU A 276 3.10 -0.99 -15.73
C GLU A 276 3.31 -2.03 -16.83
N ARG A 277 2.98 -1.71 -18.09
CA ARG A 277 3.02 -2.69 -19.20
C ARG A 277 4.45 -3.11 -19.54
N GLU A 278 5.37 -2.15 -19.65
CA GLU A 278 6.76 -2.44 -20.01
C GLU A 278 7.47 -3.21 -18.90
N GLN A 279 7.18 -2.90 -17.65
CA GLN A 279 7.77 -3.60 -16.51
C GLN A 279 7.26 -5.03 -16.38
N MET A 280 5.98 -5.27 -16.63
CA MET A 280 5.45 -6.64 -16.71
C MET A 280 6.17 -7.51 -17.75
N LEU A 281 6.57 -6.92 -18.88
CA LEU A 281 7.35 -7.63 -19.92
C LEU A 281 8.81 -7.86 -19.50
N LYS A 282 9.38 -6.97 -18.66
CA LYS A 282 10.74 -7.09 -18.11
C LYS A 282 10.86 -8.15 -17.01
N CYS A 283 9.80 -8.42 -16.25
CA CYS A 283 9.81 -9.40 -15.15
C CYS A 283 10.07 -10.86 -15.57
N ARG A 284 10.16 -11.19 -16.88
CA ARG A 284 10.54 -12.51 -17.47
C ARG A 284 10.36 -13.69 -16.51
N PRO A 285 9.12 -14.08 -16.17
CA PRO A 285 8.89 -15.12 -15.17
C PRO A 285 9.53 -16.44 -15.62
N LYS A 286 10.63 -16.83 -15.00
CA LYS A 286 11.44 -18.01 -15.37
C LYS A 286 10.70 -19.33 -15.16
N THR A 287 9.62 -19.33 -14.37
CA THR A 287 8.77 -20.50 -14.13
C THR A 287 7.33 -20.06 -13.98
N ILE A 288 6.52 -20.23 -15.03
CA ILE A 288 5.07 -20.09 -14.94
C ILE A 288 4.51 -21.48 -14.63
N LYS A 289 4.30 -21.78 -13.34
CA LYS A 289 3.49 -22.94 -12.97
C LYS A 289 2.02 -22.56 -13.05
N VAL A 290 1.32 -22.98 -14.10
CA VAL A 290 -0.14 -22.81 -14.20
C VAL A 290 -0.81 -23.72 -13.17
N ILE A 291 -1.19 -23.16 -12.03
CA ILE A 291 -2.08 -23.86 -11.10
C ILE A 291 -3.51 -23.72 -11.64
N SER A 292 -3.93 -24.72 -12.42
CA SER A 292 -5.34 -24.87 -12.78
C SER A 292 -6.01 -25.79 -11.75
N SER A 293 -6.56 -25.23 -10.67
CA SER A 293 -7.48 -25.98 -9.82
C SER A 293 -8.91 -25.65 -10.25
N CYS A 294 -9.47 -26.45 -11.16
CA CYS A 294 -10.90 -26.46 -11.41
C CYS A 294 -11.52 -27.48 -10.44
N LYS A 295 -11.85 -27.06 -9.22
CA LYS A 295 -12.84 -27.79 -8.43
C LYS A 295 -14.17 -27.06 -8.60
N ARG A 296 -15.12 -27.72 -9.27
CA ARG A 296 -16.53 -27.35 -9.19
C ARG A 296 -16.88 -27.33 -7.71
N PHE A 297 -17.16 -26.15 -7.17
CA PHE A 297 -17.92 -26.06 -5.93
C PHE A 297 -19.37 -26.34 -6.34
N ASP A 298 -19.71 -27.63 -6.37
CA ASP A 298 -21.09 -28.05 -6.41
C ASP A 298 -21.67 -27.74 -5.02
N ASN A 299 -22.11 -26.50 -4.83
CA ASN A 299 -23.07 -26.21 -3.76
C ASN A 299 -24.36 -26.92 -4.17
N GLY A 300 -24.51 -28.15 -3.69
CA GLY A 300 -25.74 -28.91 -3.81
C GLY A 300 -26.88 -28.10 -3.18
N GLY A 301 -27.76 -27.59 -4.02
CA GLY A 301 -28.98 -26.90 -3.61
C GLY A 301 -29.11 -25.52 -4.24
N LEU A 302 -30.03 -25.43 -5.21
CA LEU A 302 -30.60 -24.22 -5.82
C LEU A 302 -29.75 -23.50 -6.89
N GLY A 303 -29.91 -23.95 -8.14
CA GLY A 303 -30.27 -23.09 -9.28
C GLY A 303 -29.40 -21.87 -9.60
N ALA A 304 -28.10 -21.86 -9.31
CA ALA A 304 -27.23 -20.74 -9.65
C ALA A 304 -26.42 -21.00 -10.93
N CYS A 305 -26.50 -20.06 -11.90
CA CYS A 305 -25.59 -19.99 -13.04
C CYS A 305 -24.13 -20.07 -12.58
N GLY A 306 -23.49 -21.22 -12.78
CA GLY A 306 -22.09 -21.44 -12.44
C GLY A 306 -21.17 -20.61 -13.34
N PHE A 307 -20.61 -19.53 -12.81
CA PHE A 307 -19.50 -18.84 -13.46
C PHE A 307 -18.21 -19.66 -13.26
N ASN A 308 -17.71 -20.27 -14.34
CA ASN A 308 -16.38 -20.87 -14.37
C ASN A 308 -15.32 -19.75 -14.36
N ILE A 309 -14.78 -19.42 -13.19
CA ILE A 309 -13.64 -18.50 -13.08
C ILE A 309 -12.35 -19.33 -13.12
N ARG A 310 -11.65 -19.31 -14.26
CA ARG A 310 -10.26 -19.82 -14.34
C ARG A 310 -9.31 -18.75 -13.81
N PHE A 311 -8.61 -19.07 -12.72
CA PHE A 311 -7.45 -18.30 -12.27
C PHE A 311 -6.19 -18.95 -12.84
N THR A 312 -5.29 -18.14 -13.37
CA THR A 312 -3.92 -18.56 -13.65
C THR A 312 -3.05 -17.91 -12.59
N VAL A 313 -2.61 -18.71 -11.61
CA VAL A 313 -1.63 -18.25 -10.62
C VAL A 313 -0.26 -18.62 -11.15
N GLY A 314 0.65 -17.65 -11.28
CA GLY A 314 2.06 -17.91 -11.53
C GLY A 314 2.82 -17.91 -10.20
N ILE A 315 3.34 -19.05 -9.78
CA ILE A 315 4.28 -19.11 -8.66
C ILE A 315 5.69 -19.04 -9.22
N LEU A 316 6.44 -17.99 -8.87
CA LEU A 316 7.89 -17.96 -9.05
C LEU A 316 8.50 -18.80 -7.92
N SER A 317 9.02 -19.96 -8.28
CA SER A 317 9.74 -20.85 -7.37
C SER A 317 10.95 -21.38 -8.11
N GLU A 318 12.14 -21.05 -7.64
CA GLU A 318 13.32 -21.82 -8.02
C GLU A 318 13.20 -23.24 -7.45
N LYS A 319 13.55 -24.22 -8.30
CA LYS A 319 14.01 -25.52 -7.83
C LYS A 319 15.32 -25.25 -7.10
N ARG A 320 15.45 -25.76 -5.88
CA ARG A 320 16.74 -25.88 -5.21
C ARG A 320 17.69 -26.71 -6.05
#